data_AF-A0A2D6LC11-F1
#
_entry.id   AF-A0A2D6LC11-F1
#
_cell.length_a   1.000
_cell.length_b   1.000
_cell.length_c   1.000
_cell.angle_alpha   90.00
_cell.angle_beta   90.00
_cell.angle_gamma   90.00
#
_symmetry.space_group_name_H-M   'P 1'
#
loop_
_entity.id
_entity.type
_entity.pdbx_description
1 polymer ?
#
loop_
_entity_poly.entity_id
_entity_poly.type
_entity_poly.pdbx_seq_one_letter_code
_entity_poly.pdbx_strand_id
1 'polypeptide(L)'
;MAEYDRFAGILRNIIKRGRAGDDLSLSKALENAFVSSTSWLPKTFVYDVFNYFLTGYGTPSDVDGIQSAGEKLLELLHLLEMDYEREIETFNDDDWRFIGESISDCAVDLDQELLTYVMKKIVSKGLIG
;
A
#
# COMPACT_ATOMS: atom_id res chain seq x y z
N MET A 1 11.60 4.28 -14.33
CA MET A 1 10.79 3.08 -14.02
C MET A 1 9.93 3.49 -12.84
N ALA A 2 8.61 3.37 -12.93
CA ALA A 2 7.72 3.74 -11.82
C ALA A 2 8.01 2.84 -10.61
N GLU A 3 7.86 3.34 -9.39
CA GLU A 3 8.05 2.52 -8.18
C GLU A 3 6.97 1.43 -8.11
N TYR A 4 5.79 1.69 -8.69
CA TYR A 4 4.79 0.66 -8.99
C TYR A 4 5.34 -0.54 -9.76
N ASP A 5 5.95 -0.33 -10.94
CA ASP A 5 6.44 -1.41 -11.81
C ASP A 5 7.50 -2.25 -11.09
N ARG A 6 8.33 -1.57 -10.31
CA ARG A 6 9.36 -2.19 -9.48
C ARG A 6 8.73 -3.07 -8.41
N PHE A 7 7.79 -2.54 -7.65
CA PHE A 7 7.12 -3.26 -6.58
C PHE A 7 6.34 -4.46 -7.13
N ALA A 8 5.60 -4.29 -8.23
CA ALA A 8 4.88 -5.38 -8.90
C ALA A 8 5.81 -6.52 -9.34
N GLY A 9 7.02 -6.19 -9.83
CA GLY A 9 8.05 -7.18 -10.17
C GLY A 9 8.55 -7.95 -8.95
N ILE A 10 8.81 -7.24 -7.85
CA ILE A 10 9.29 -7.84 -6.59
C ILE A 10 8.20 -8.72 -5.97
N LEU A 11 6.95 -8.24 -5.90
CA LEU A 11 5.80 -8.99 -5.37
C LEU A 11 5.62 -10.32 -6.11
N ARG A 12 5.62 -10.31 -7.45
CA ARG A 12 5.56 -11.54 -8.26
C ARG A 12 6.66 -12.54 -7.91
N ASN A 13 7.87 -12.06 -7.66
CA ASN A 13 8.99 -12.92 -7.24
C ASN A 13 8.80 -13.47 -5.83
N ILE A 14 8.32 -12.67 -4.87
CA ILE A 14 8.01 -13.11 -3.50
C ILE A 14 6.97 -14.23 -3.55
N ILE A 15 5.86 -14.04 -4.27
CA ILE A 15 4.79 -15.04 -4.41
C ILE A 15 5.31 -16.31 -5.07
N LYS A 16 6.06 -16.19 -6.16
CA LYS A 16 6.64 -17.35 -6.85
C LYS A 16 7.53 -18.19 -5.92
N ARG A 17 8.37 -17.55 -5.12
CA ARG A 17 9.28 -18.22 -4.17
C ARG A 17 8.51 -18.85 -3.00
N GLY A 18 7.52 -18.15 -2.46
CA GLY A 18 6.62 -18.70 -1.44
C GLY A 18 5.92 -19.97 -1.92
N ARG A 19 5.38 -19.97 -3.16
CA ARG A 19 4.76 -21.17 -3.77
C ARG A 19 5.74 -22.32 -4.01
N ALA A 20 7.03 -22.03 -4.15
CA ALA A 20 8.07 -23.04 -4.30
C ALA A 20 8.51 -23.67 -2.96
N GLY A 21 8.01 -23.15 -1.82
CA GLY A 21 8.38 -23.64 -0.49
C GLY A 21 9.73 -23.12 0.01
N ASP A 22 10.22 -22.00 -0.54
CA ASP A 22 11.40 -21.32 -0.01
C ASP A 22 11.14 -20.87 1.44
N ASP A 23 12.09 -21.13 2.34
CA ASP A 23 12.07 -20.68 3.74
C ASP A 23 12.43 -19.18 3.85
N LEU A 24 11.62 -18.34 3.21
CA LEU A 24 11.73 -16.90 3.24
C LEU A 24 10.61 -16.35 4.11
N SER A 25 10.94 -15.45 5.04
CA SER A 25 9.92 -14.61 5.68
C SER A 25 9.28 -13.69 4.62
N LEU A 26 8.17 -14.14 4.05
CA LEU A 26 7.45 -13.46 2.97
C LEU A 26 6.99 -12.06 3.39
N SER A 27 6.53 -11.92 4.64
CA SER A 27 6.16 -10.64 5.24
C SER A 27 7.33 -9.67 5.29
N LYS A 28 8.51 -10.13 5.71
CA LYS A 28 9.71 -9.27 5.75
C LYS A 28 10.19 -8.87 4.35
N ALA A 29 10.09 -9.78 3.39
CA ALA A 29 10.43 -9.48 2.01
C ALA A 29 9.47 -8.45 1.40
N LEU A 30 8.17 -8.56 1.71
CA LEU A 30 7.16 -7.59 1.28
C LEU A 30 7.39 -6.22 1.92
N GLU A 31 7.67 -6.17 3.23
CA GLU A 31 8.00 -4.95 3.97
C GLU A 31 9.20 -4.23 3.31
N ASN A 32 10.31 -4.94 3.10
CA ASN A 32 11.51 -4.37 2.51
C ASN A 32 11.23 -3.83 1.11
N ALA A 33 10.43 -4.54 0.31
CA ALA A 33 10.04 -4.10 -1.02
C ALA A 33 9.20 -2.81 -0.96
N PHE A 34 8.20 -2.77 -0.08
CA PHE A 34 7.29 -1.63 0.04
C PHE A 34 8.02 -0.38 0.56
N VAL A 35 8.79 -0.51 1.64
CA VAL A 35 9.60 0.58 2.20
C VAL A 35 10.60 1.13 1.19
N SER A 36 11.21 0.26 0.37
CA SER A 36 12.14 0.71 -0.66
C SER A 36 11.46 1.51 -1.78
N SER A 37 10.22 1.15 -2.12
CA SER A 37 9.42 1.76 -3.19
C SER A 37 8.74 3.06 -2.72
N THR A 38 8.68 3.30 -1.41
CA THR A 38 8.06 4.47 -0.77
C THR A 38 9.09 5.33 -0.01
N SER A 39 10.37 5.23 -0.36
CA SER A 39 11.46 5.92 0.36
C SER A 39 11.37 7.45 0.36
N TRP A 40 10.55 8.02 -0.51
CA TRP A 40 10.26 9.45 -0.62
C TRP A 40 9.14 9.94 0.31
N LEU A 41 8.45 9.01 0.99
CA LEU A 41 7.37 9.31 1.94
C LEU A 41 7.86 9.32 3.39
N PRO A 42 7.12 9.99 4.30
CA PRO A 42 7.35 9.91 5.74
C PRO A 42 7.33 8.45 6.21
N LYS A 43 8.35 8.06 6.99
CA LYS A 43 8.48 6.67 7.46
C LYS A 43 7.29 6.21 8.30
N THR A 44 6.74 7.11 9.13
CA THR A 44 5.56 6.85 9.96
C THR A 44 4.40 6.39 9.08
N PHE A 45 4.04 7.20 8.08
CA PHE A 45 3.01 6.86 7.10
C PHE A 45 3.25 5.48 6.46
N VAL A 46 4.48 5.24 5.96
CA VAL A 46 4.84 3.97 5.29
C VAL A 46 4.66 2.76 6.20
N TYR A 47 5.08 2.85 7.46
CA TYR A 47 4.95 1.75 8.41
C TYR A 47 3.49 1.54 8.83
N ASP A 48 2.72 2.61 9.02
CA ASP A 48 1.33 2.53 9.45
C ASP A 48 0.46 1.87 8.38
N VAL A 49 0.59 2.31 7.11
CA VAL A 49 -0.14 1.69 5.99
C VAL A 49 0.32 0.27 5.71
N PHE A 50 1.63 -0.01 5.82
CA PHE A 50 2.13 -1.37 5.68
C PHE A 50 1.53 -2.30 6.73
N ASN A 51 1.57 -1.89 8.00
CA ASN A 51 1.05 -2.68 9.10
C ASN A 51 -0.47 -2.87 8.97
N TYR A 52 -1.21 -1.84 8.58
CA TYR A 52 -2.65 -1.93 8.36
C TYR A 52 -2.99 -2.97 7.28
N PHE A 53 -2.40 -2.90 6.09
CA PHE A 53 -2.71 -3.84 5.02
C PHE A 53 -2.16 -5.24 5.26
N LEU A 54 -1.04 -5.37 5.98
CA LEU A 54 -0.51 -6.67 6.36
C LEU A 54 -1.34 -7.33 7.47
N THR A 55 -1.71 -6.60 8.52
CA THR A 55 -2.31 -7.20 9.74
C THR A 55 -3.81 -7.04 9.86
N GLY A 56 -4.41 -6.04 9.21
CA GLY A 56 -5.83 -5.71 9.30
C GLY A 56 -6.77 -6.83 8.82
N TYR A 57 -6.25 -7.77 8.03
CA TYR A 57 -6.98 -8.93 7.50
C TYR A 57 -6.52 -10.27 8.11
N GLY A 58 -5.73 -10.22 9.20
CA GLY A 58 -5.09 -11.35 9.83
C GLY A 58 -3.64 -11.53 9.37
N THR A 59 -2.70 -11.74 10.30
CA THR A 59 -1.27 -11.91 9.97
C THR A 59 -1.10 -13.01 8.91
N PRO A 60 -0.63 -12.68 7.69
CA PRO A 60 -0.51 -13.66 6.62
C PRO A 60 0.53 -14.68 7.02
N SER A 61 0.09 -15.93 7.20
CA SER A 61 0.98 -17.06 7.45
C SER A 61 1.24 -17.89 6.19
N ASP A 62 0.52 -17.58 5.11
CA ASP A 62 0.59 -18.26 3.82
C ASP A 62 0.82 -17.27 2.67
N VAL A 63 1.05 -17.83 1.49
CA VAL A 63 1.35 -17.08 0.27
C VAL A 63 0.15 -16.25 -0.19
N ASP A 64 -1.06 -16.76 -0.01
CA ASP A 64 -2.28 -16.13 -0.54
C ASP A 64 -2.63 -14.86 0.26
N GLY A 65 -2.42 -14.87 1.59
CA GLY A 65 -2.53 -13.67 2.41
C GLY A 65 -1.46 -12.62 2.05
N ILE A 66 -0.22 -13.05 1.79
CA ILE A 66 0.86 -12.15 1.33
C ILE A 66 0.52 -11.55 -0.04
N GLN A 67 -0.04 -12.35 -0.94
CA GLN A 67 -0.48 -11.87 -2.25
C GLN A 67 -1.57 -10.80 -2.09
N SER A 68 -2.59 -11.07 -1.29
CA SER A 68 -3.70 -10.14 -1.06
C SER A 68 -3.22 -8.82 -0.44
N ALA A 69 -2.36 -8.88 0.57
CA ALA A 69 -1.75 -7.70 1.17
C ALA A 69 -0.86 -6.94 0.17
N GLY A 70 -0.07 -7.67 -0.62
CA GLY A 70 0.78 -7.09 -1.65
C GLY A 70 0.00 -6.37 -2.75
N GLU A 71 -1.13 -6.93 -3.18
CA GLU A 71 -2.02 -6.31 -4.17
C GLU A 71 -2.62 -4.99 -3.62
N LYS A 72 -3.05 -4.95 -2.36
CA LYS A 72 -3.51 -3.71 -1.72
C LYS A 72 -2.41 -2.64 -1.64
N LEU A 73 -1.19 -3.04 -1.26
CA LEU A 73 -0.04 -2.13 -1.20
C LEU A 73 0.38 -1.63 -2.59
N LEU A 74 0.21 -2.47 -3.61
CA LEU A 74 0.46 -2.11 -5.00
C LEU A 74 -0.54 -1.06 -5.49
N GLU A 75 -1.82 -1.21 -5.16
CA GLU A 75 -2.85 -0.20 -5.42
C GLU A 75 -2.61 1.09 -4.64
N LEU A 76 -2.08 0.99 -3.42
CA LEU A 76 -1.73 2.16 -2.63
C LEU A 76 -0.59 2.93 -3.30
N LEU A 77 0.40 2.24 -3.87
CA LEU A 77 1.46 2.87 -4.65
C LEU A 77 0.91 3.63 -5.86
N HIS A 78 -0.05 3.08 -6.59
CA HIS A 78 -0.74 3.81 -7.66
C HIS A 78 -1.40 5.10 -7.17
N LEU A 79 -2.06 5.03 -6.01
CA LEU A 79 -2.66 6.21 -5.35
C LEU A 79 -1.61 7.25 -4.99
N LEU A 80 -0.47 6.81 -4.45
CA LEU A 80 0.61 7.69 -4.01
C LEU A 80 1.42 8.27 -5.19
N GLU A 81 1.51 7.55 -6.30
CA GLU A 81 2.09 8.06 -7.56
C GLU A 81 1.10 8.92 -8.37
N MET A 82 -0.10 9.15 -7.81
CA MET A 82 -1.20 9.92 -8.43
C MET A 82 -1.73 9.33 -9.75
N ASP A 83 -1.38 8.09 -10.05
CA ASP A 83 -1.81 7.34 -11.26
C ASP A 83 -3.00 6.42 -10.98
N TYR A 84 -3.69 6.63 -9.86
CA TYR A 84 -4.84 5.81 -9.48
C TYR A 84 -6.07 6.11 -10.33
N GLU A 85 -6.34 5.21 -11.28
CA GLU A 85 -7.54 5.23 -12.09
C GLU A 85 -8.78 4.91 -11.24
N ARG A 86 -9.89 5.61 -11.54
CA ARG A 86 -11.13 5.58 -10.74
C ARG A 86 -11.80 4.20 -10.65
N GLU A 87 -11.41 3.24 -11.48
CA GLU A 87 -12.10 1.97 -11.69
C GLU A 87 -11.56 0.81 -10.86
N ILE A 88 -10.42 0.99 -10.18
CA ILE A 88 -9.87 -0.10 -9.37
C ILE A 88 -10.56 -0.07 -8.00
N GLU A 89 -11.60 -0.89 -7.83
CA GLU A 89 -12.40 -1.03 -6.58
C GLU A 89 -11.70 -1.88 -5.51
N THR A 90 -10.38 -1.78 -5.38
CA THR A 90 -9.66 -2.63 -4.43
C THR A 90 -9.88 -2.15 -3.00
N PHE A 91 -9.89 -0.84 -2.73
CA PHE A 91 -10.08 -0.32 -1.37
C PHE A 91 -11.55 -0.25 -0.94
N ASN A 92 -11.85 -0.81 0.23
CA ASN A 92 -13.14 -0.65 0.90
C ASN A 92 -13.18 0.67 1.72
N ASP A 93 -14.32 0.96 2.33
CA ASP A 93 -14.54 2.20 3.08
C ASP A 93 -13.59 2.37 4.28
N ASP A 94 -13.24 1.27 4.95
CA ASP A 94 -12.31 1.27 6.08
C ASP A 94 -10.87 1.52 5.61
N ASP A 95 -10.47 0.93 4.47
CA ASP A 95 -9.17 1.16 3.84
C ASP A 95 -9.02 2.65 3.50
N TRP A 96 -10.03 3.24 2.86
CA TRP A 96 -10.03 4.65 2.50
C TRP A 96 -10.01 5.58 3.71
N ARG A 97 -10.77 5.26 4.76
CA ARG A 97 -10.76 6.03 6.01
C ARG A 97 -9.37 5.99 6.64
N PHE A 98 -8.77 4.81 6.73
CA PHE A 98 -7.44 4.64 7.30
C PHE A 98 -6.36 5.40 6.51
N ILE A 99 -6.39 5.32 5.18
CA ILE A 99 -5.47 6.08 4.32
C ILE A 99 -5.63 7.59 4.56
N GLY A 100 -6.88 8.07 4.66
CA GLY A 100 -7.17 9.48 4.91
C GLY A 100 -6.67 9.98 6.25
N GLU A 101 -6.88 9.21 7.31
CA GLU A 101 -6.36 9.49 8.66
C GLU A 101 -4.83 9.50 8.64
N SER A 102 -4.20 8.48 8.07
CA SER A 102 -2.74 8.35 7.99
C SER A 102 -2.08 9.49 7.22
N ILE A 103 -2.70 9.93 6.11
CA ILE A 103 -2.24 11.08 5.32
C ILE A 103 -2.44 12.38 6.09
N SER A 104 -3.58 12.54 6.77
CA SER A 104 -3.87 13.74 7.56
C SER A 104 -2.88 13.92 8.71
N ASP A 105 -2.51 12.81 9.37
CA ASP A 105 -1.53 12.80 10.46
C ASP A 105 -0.12 13.18 9.99
N CYS A 106 0.20 12.92 8.71
CA CYS A 106 1.48 13.26 8.10
C CYS A 106 1.41 14.49 7.18
N ALA A 107 0.31 15.26 7.18
CA ALA A 107 0.03 16.29 6.18
C ALA A 107 1.10 17.38 6.07
N VAL A 108 1.82 17.68 7.17
CA VAL A 108 2.88 18.70 7.21
C VAL A 108 4.15 18.23 6.50
N ASP A 109 4.41 16.93 6.50
CA ASP A 109 5.61 16.31 5.94
C ASP A 109 5.37 15.70 4.55
N LEU A 110 4.12 15.73 4.07
CA LEU A 110 3.74 15.25 2.76
C LEU A 110 3.77 16.36 1.70
N ASP A 111 4.04 15.95 0.47
CA ASP A 111 3.90 16.84 -0.67
C ASP A 111 2.43 17.33 -0.79
N GLN A 112 2.26 18.64 -1.01
CA GLN A 112 0.94 19.26 -1.03
C GLN A 112 0.08 18.79 -2.21
N GLU A 113 0.69 18.49 -3.36
CA GLU A 113 -0.01 17.97 -4.53
C GLU A 113 -0.57 16.58 -4.24
N LEU A 114 0.28 15.71 -3.67
CA LEU A 114 -0.14 14.38 -3.24
C LEU A 114 -1.26 14.44 -2.20
N LEU A 115 -1.08 15.23 -1.13
CA LEU A 115 -2.09 15.40 -0.08
C LEU A 115 -3.43 15.81 -0.70
N THR A 116 -3.41 16.82 -1.58
CA THR A 116 -4.61 17.32 -2.25
C THR A 116 -5.24 16.25 -3.14
N TYR A 117 -4.42 15.50 -3.88
CA TYR A 117 -4.86 14.44 -4.77
C TYR A 117 -5.60 13.34 -4.00
N VAL A 118 -4.98 12.81 -2.94
CA VAL A 118 -5.57 11.71 -2.17
C VAL A 118 -6.83 12.17 -1.42
N MET A 119 -6.82 13.36 -0.83
CA MET A 119 -8.01 13.91 -0.17
C MET A 119 -9.18 14.08 -1.14
N LYS A 120 -8.94 14.52 -2.39
CA LYS A 120 -9.99 14.57 -3.42
C LYS A 120 -10.57 13.19 -3.73
N LYS A 121 -9.73 12.15 -3.75
CA LYS A 121 -10.19 10.76 -3.97
C LYS A 121 -11.05 10.28 -2.81
N ILE A 122 -10.61 10.50 -1.57
CA ILE A 122 -11.37 10.12 -0.36
C ILE A 122 -12.73 10.83 -0.31
N VAL A 123 -12.76 12.16 -0.55
CA VAL A 123 -14.03 12.92 -0.61
C VAL A 123 -14.94 12.39 -1.71
N SER A 124 -14.38 12.04 -2.89
CA SER A 124 -15.19 11.49 -4.00
C SER A 124 -15.83 10.13 -3.71
N LYS A 125 -15.33 9.40 -2.70
CA LYS A 125 -15.92 8.15 -2.20
C LYS A 125 -17.03 8.37 -1.16
N GLY A 126 -17.30 9.62 -0.75
CA GLY A 126 -18.34 9.95 0.22
C GLY A 126 -17.98 9.66 1.67
N LEU A 127 -16.68 9.46 1.97
CA LEU A 127 -16.19 9.07 3.29
C LEU A 127 -15.83 10.23 4.21
N ILE A 128 -15.88 11.45 3.68
CA ILE A 128 -15.79 12.70 4.46
C ILE A 128 -17.00 13.54 4.09
N GLY A 129 -17.85 13.82 5.08
CA GLY A 129 -19.03 14.69 5.02
C GLY A 129 -19.11 15.57 6.25
#